data_AF-A0A162SV10-F1
#
_entry.id   AF-A0A162SV10-F1
#
_cell.length_a   1.000
_cell.length_b   1.000
_cell.length_c   1.000
_cell.angle_alpha   90.00
_cell.angle_beta   90.00
_cell.angle_gamma   90.00
#
_symmetry.space_group_name_H-M   'P 1'
#
loop_
_entity.id
_entity.type
_entity.pdbx_description
1 polymer ?
#
loop_
_entity_poly.entity_id
_entity_poly.type
_entity_poly.pdbx_seq_one_letter_code
_entity_poly.pdbx_strand_id
1 'polypeptide(L)'
;MAQAMCFSVGAQWLRHSIHLPTQPQWITSVEGFMFLVRQRSALNGFHYHFLTTEDQPIAALEWPNFADSLKSLAQMGHETSPLEDLHIRMAPGRAASADYRISHVFLNRERRKDVRFTLHQGGAPLAIGEVLFPPQRLQRPRIEVVSPLNATLVRHRTMGRLSYCWERDGRTLGTIEEPKWLTMKRELSVNLPSTIPLPVQIFMSFLVINDAFR
;
A
#
# COMPACT_ATOMS: atom_id res chain seq x y z
N MET A 1 -29.72 8.74 -69.83
CA MET A 1 -28.66 8.37 -68.87
C MET A 1 -29.36 7.95 -67.59
N ALA A 2 -29.73 6.67 -67.48
CA ALA A 2 -29.00 5.58 -66.80
C ALA A 2 -29.13 5.73 -65.26
N GLN A 3 -29.52 4.73 -64.47
CA GLN A 3 -29.80 3.30 -64.68
C GLN A 3 -30.59 2.78 -63.47
N ALA A 4 -31.29 1.66 -63.69
CA ALA A 4 -32.14 0.95 -62.75
C ALA A 4 -31.37 -0.09 -61.89
N MET A 5 -32.15 -0.84 -61.09
CA MET A 5 -31.91 -2.11 -60.36
C MET A 5 -31.66 -1.93 -58.85
N CYS A 6 -32.45 -2.42 -57.88
CA CYS A 6 -33.25 -3.65 -57.64
C CYS A 6 -32.49 -4.73 -56.82
N PHE A 7 -33.22 -5.36 -55.88
CA PHE A 7 -32.90 -6.52 -55.00
C PHE A 7 -31.98 -6.26 -53.79
N SER A 8 -32.07 -6.93 -52.63
CA SER A 8 -32.90 -8.03 -52.12
C SER A 8 -32.73 -8.13 -50.58
N VAL A 9 -33.74 -8.73 -49.94
CA VAL A 9 -33.88 -9.30 -48.59
C VAL A 9 -32.59 -9.88 -47.97
N GLY A 10 -32.41 -9.67 -46.65
CA GLY A 10 -31.49 -10.42 -45.80
C GLY A 10 -31.85 -10.27 -44.31
N ALA A 11 -32.29 -11.36 -43.69
CA ALA A 11 -32.62 -11.49 -42.28
C ALA A 11 -31.44 -11.17 -41.33
N GLN A 12 -31.70 -10.93 -40.04
CA GLN A 12 -31.17 -11.72 -38.91
C GLN A 12 -31.38 -11.05 -37.52
N TRP A 13 -32.07 -11.81 -36.65
CA TRP A 13 -31.89 -12.01 -35.21
C TRP A 13 -31.71 -10.83 -34.21
N LEU A 14 -32.71 -10.74 -33.32
CA LEU A 14 -32.62 -10.52 -31.87
C LEU A 14 -31.20 -10.35 -31.29
N ARG A 15 -30.92 -9.19 -30.69
CA ARG A 15 -30.34 -9.11 -29.34
C ARG A 15 -30.91 -7.91 -28.60
N HIS A 16 -31.59 -8.20 -27.49
CA HIS A 16 -31.78 -7.23 -26.43
C HIS A 16 -30.39 -6.75 -25.99
N SER A 17 -30.04 -5.52 -26.33
CA SER A 17 -28.89 -4.84 -25.74
C SER A 17 -29.22 -4.59 -24.27
N ILE A 18 -28.75 -5.49 -23.41
CA ILE A 18 -28.65 -5.22 -21.98
C ILE A 18 -27.73 -4.01 -21.87
N HIS A 19 -28.28 -2.87 -21.46
CA HIS A 19 -27.48 -1.75 -20.97
C HIS A 19 -26.62 -2.29 -19.82
N LEU A 20 -25.34 -2.55 -20.12
CA LEU A 20 -24.33 -2.65 -19.09
C LEU A 20 -24.31 -1.31 -18.36
N PRO A 21 -24.46 -1.27 -17.02
CA PRO A 21 -24.30 -0.03 -16.29
C PRO A 21 -22.89 0.50 -16.56
N THR A 22 -22.86 1.75 -17.01
CA THR A 22 -21.70 2.61 -17.16
C THR A 22 -20.70 2.32 -16.03
N GLN A 23 -19.51 1.84 -16.38
CA GLN A 23 -18.45 1.72 -15.38
C GLN A 23 -18.24 3.08 -14.72
N PRO A 24 -18.16 3.16 -13.38
CA PRO A 24 -17.95 4.43 -12.71
C PRO A 24 -16.59 5.00 -13.12
N GLN A 25 -16.64 6.10 -13.85
CA GLN A 25 -15.49 6.92 -14.23
C GLN A 25 -14.94 7.59 -12.96
N TRP A 26 -13.96 6.99 -12.29
CA TRP A 26 -13.20 7.67 -11.23
C TRP A 26 -11.75 7.22 -11.19
N ILE A 27 -10.97 7.46 -12.23
CA ILE A 27 -9.52 7.71 -12.07
C ILE A 27 -9.12 8.74 -13.12
N THR A 28 -9.34 10.02 -12.83
CA THR A 28 -8.48 11.06 -13.40
C THR A 28 -7.06 10.73 -12.94
N SER A 29 -6.24 10.27 -13.86
CA SER A 29 -4.81 10.05 -13.66
C SER A 29 -4.16 11.36 -13.26
N VAL A 30 -4.03 11.58 -11.94
CA VAL A 30 -2.92 12.38 -11.43
C VAL A 30 -1.68 11.63 -11.90
N GLU A 31 -0.74 12.28 -12.58
CA GLU A 31 0.52 11.66 -13.01
C GLU A 31 1.30 11.21 -11.77
N GLY A 32 0.95 10.02 -11.29
CA GLY A 32 1.48 9.37 -10.11
C GLY A 32 2.72 8.58 -10.48
N PHE A 33 3.64 8.47 -9.53
CA PHE A 33 4.75 7.56 -9.67
C PHE A 33 4.23 6.16 -9.32
N MET A 34 4.07 5.31 -10.34
CA MET A 34 3.63 3.94 -10.14
C MET A 34 4.84 3.03 -9.87
N PHE A 35 4.73 2.20 -8.83
CA PHE A 35 5.72 1.17 -8.53
C PHE A 35 5.07 -0.11 -8.01
N LEU A 36 5.83 -1.19 -8.04
CA LEU A 36 5.43 -2.50 -7.57
C LEU A 36 6.14 -2.81 -6.25
N VAL A 37 5.44 -3.49 -5.34
CA VAL A 37 6.05 -4.07 -4.14
C VAL A 37 5.91 -5.57 -4.19
N ARG A 38 7.04 -6.28 -4.24
CA ARG A 38 7.09 -7.73 -4.39
C ARG A 38 7.70 -8.39 -3.16
N GLN A 39 6.98 -9.33 -2.58
CA GLN A 39 7.49 -10.16 -1.50
C GLN A 39 8.50 -11.17 -2.03
N ARG A 40 9.72 -11.17 -1.48
CA ARG A 40 10.81 -12.09 -1.82
C ARG A 40 10.85 -13.30 -0.90
N SER A 41 10.67 -13.07 0.40
CA SER A 41 10.70 -14.12 1.43
C SER A 41 9.63 -13.86 2.49
N ALA A 42 9.10 -14.94 3.04
CA ALA A 42 8.21 -14.96 4.20
C ALA A 42 8.73 -15.86 5.32
N LEU A 43 9.68 -16.76 5.02
CA LEU A 43 10.08 -17.85 5.89
C LEU A 43 11.25 -17.48 6.82
N ASN A 44 12.11 -16.53 6.40
CA ASN A 44 13.29 -16.08 7.14
C ASN A 44 13.20 -14.58 7.48
N GLY A 45 12.00 -14.10 7.78
CA GLY A 45 11.68 -12.68 7.82
C GLY A 45 10.95 -12.22 6.56
N PHE A 46 10.36 -11.03 6.61
CA PHE A 46 9.63 -10.44 5.50
C PHE A 46 10.55 -9.51 4.70
N HIS A 47 10.84 -9.91 3.47
CA HIS A 47 11.68 -9.13 2.56
C HIS A 47 10.83 -8.63 1.41
N TYR A 48 10.80 -7.31 1.21
CA TYR A 48 10.06 -6.65 0.13
C TYR A 48 11.01 -5.88 -0.76
N HIS A 49 10.84 -6.07 -2.07
CA HIS A 49 11.48 -5.23 -3.08
C HIS A 49 10.46 -4.26 -3.64
N PHE A 50 10.85 -2.99 -3.69
CA PHE A 50 10.15 -1.92 -4.37
C PHE A 50 10.78 -1.81 -5.76
N LEU A 51 9.96 -1.92 -6.80
CA LEU A 51 10.40 -2.03 -8.19
C LEU A 51 9.62 -1.02 -9.03
N THR A 52 10.22 -0.48 -10.09
CA THR A 52 9.45 0.24 -11.11
C THR A 52 8.50 -0.73 -11.83
N THR A 53 7.61 -0.22 -12.66
CA THR A 53 6.75 -1.03 -13.54
C THR A 53 7.56 -1.85 -14.57
N GLU A 54 8.82 -1.50 -14.78
CA GLU A 54 9.79 -2.19 -15.65
C GLU A 54 10.70 -3.15 -14.86
N ASP A 55 10.29 -3.54 -13.64
CA ASP A 55 11.03 -4.43 -12.73
C ASP A 55 12.42 -3.89 -12.28
N GLN A 56 12.69 -2.58 -12.44
CA GLN A 56 13.95 -1.97 -11.97
C GLN A 56 13.91 -1.70 -10.46
N PRO A 57 14.98 -1.99 -9.69
CA PRO A 57 14.98 -1.81 -8.25
C PRO A 57 14.90 -0.33 -7.85
N ILE A 58 14.00 -0.03 -6.91
CA ILE A 58 13.83 1.27 -6.27
C ILE A 58 14.38 1.24 -4.85
N ALA A 59 13.96 0.25 -4.07
CA ALA A 59 14.38 0.05 -2.69
C ALA A 59 14.14 -1.40 -2.24
N ALA A 60 14.73 -1.76 -1.11
CA ALA A 60 14.41 -2.98 -0.38
C ALA A 60 14.08 -2.64 1.07
N LEU A 61 13.09 -3.34 1.62
CA LEU A 61 12.73 -3.33 3.03
C LEU A 61 12.90 -4.74 3.57
N GLU A 62 13.66 -4.86 4.66
CA GLU A 62 13.87 -6.11 5.36
C GLU A 62 13.29 -5.98 6.76
N TRP A 63 12.44 -6.93 7.13
CA TRP A 63 11.87 -7.01 8.46
C TRP A 63 12.16 -8.41 9.04
N PRO A 64 12.86 -8.52 10.20
CA PRO A 64 12.92 -9.78 10.94
C PRO A 64 11.52 -10.37 11.18
N ASN A 65 11.48 -11.68 11.43
CA ASN A 65 10.23 -12.42 11.58
C ASN A 65 9.33 -11.75 12.64
N PHE A 66 8.10 -11.44 12.24
CA PHE A 66 7.13 -10.72 13.06
C PHE A 66 6.89 -11.38 14.42
N ALA A 67 6.94 -12.72 14.49
CA ALA A 67 6.82 -13.46 15.75
C ALA A 67 8.00 -13.21 16.70
N ASP A 68 9.21 -13.05 16.16
CA ASP A 68 10.41 -12.74 16.93
C ASP A 68 10.44 -11.26 17.31
N SER A 69 9.98 -10.37 16.43
CA SER A 69 9.72 -8.97 16.78
C SER A 69 8.69 -8.84 17.91
N LEU A 70 7.56 -9.54 17.85
CA LEU A 70 6.54 -9.52 18.91
C LEU A 70 7.02 -10.14 20.23
N LYS A 71 7.80 -11.24 20.20
CA LYS A 71 8.38 -11.85 21.41
C LYS A 71 9.40 -10.93 22.06
N SER A 72 10.26 -10.32 21.24
CA SER A 72 11.23 -9.31 21.68
C SER A 72 10.52 -8.10 22.32
N LEU A 73 9.45 -7.61 21.68
CA LEU A 73 8.58 -6.53 22.18
C LEU A 73 7.82 -6.91 23.45
N ALA A 74 7.51 -8.20 23.66
CA ALA A 74 6.82 -8.66 24.85
C ALA A 74 7.75 -8.72 26.07
N GLN A 75 9.04 -9.00 25.85
CA GLN A 75 10.07 -9.21 26.87
C GLN A 75 10.77 -7.92 27.32
N MET A 76 10.86 -6.91 26.45
CA MET A 76 11.51 -5.64 26.76
C MET A 76 10.50 -4.58 27.24
N GLY A 77 10.44 -4.40 28.55
CA GLY A 77 9.59 -3.38 29.18
C GLY A 77 9.86 -1.96 28.68
N HIS A 78 8.79 -1.34 28.19
CA HIS A 78 8.36 0.07 28.24
C HIS A 78 9.28 1.28 28.01
N GLU A 79 10.59 1.18 27.89
CA GLU A 79 11.41 2.35 27.59
C GLU A 79 12.30 2.08 26.38
N THR A 80 12.00 2.81 25.30
CA THR A 80 12.87 3.15 24.17
C THR A 80 14.18 2.37 24.14
N SER A 81 14.10 1.13 23.64
CA SER A 81 15.29 0.36 23.29
C SER A 81 15.26 0.15 21.78
N PRO A 82 16.39 0.35 21.08
CA PRO A 82 16.49 0.28 19.62
C PRO A 82 16.41 -1.18 19.17
N LEU A 83 15.22 -1.77 19.21
CA LEU A 83 14.98 -3.04 18.57
C LEU A 83 14.78 -2.81 17.08
N GLU A 84 15.89 -3.02 16.37
CA GLU A 84 16.08 -3.08 14.92
C GLU A 84 15.08 -2.22 14.16
N ASP A 85 15.37 -0.91 14.11
CA ASP A 85 14.67 -0.04 13.16
C ASP A 85 14.67 -0.71 11.78
N LEU A 86 13.53 -0.70 11.10
CA LEU A 86 13.48 -1.31 9.78
C LEU A 86 14.22 -0.40 8.81
N HIS A 87 15.29 -0.90 8.21
CA HIS A 87 16.05 -0.14 7.24
C HIS A 87 15.43 -0.22 5.84
N ILE A 88 15.26 0.94 5.21
CA ILE A 88 14.92 1.05 3.79
C ILE A 88 16.22 1.27 3.02
N ARG A 89 16.65 0.26 2.27
CA ARG A 89 17.83 0.36 1.40
C ARG A 89 17.40 0.86 0.03
N MET A 90 17.67 2.14 -0.25
CA MET A 90 17.39 2.73 -1.57
C MET A 90 18.39 2.22 -2.62
N ALA A 91 17.93 2.04 -3.86
CA ALA A 91 18.80 1.70 -4.98
C ALA A 91 19.76 2.87 -5.31
N PRO A 92 20.99 2.57 -5.79
CA PRO A 92 21.95 3.60 -6.19
C PRO A 92 21.33 4.61 -7.18
N GLY A 93 21.57 5.91 -6.94
CA GLY A 93 21.09 6.99 -7.82
C GLY A 93 19.61 7.37 -7.67
N ARG A 94 18.83 6.71 -6.79
CA ARG A 94 17.41 7.05 -6.52
C ARG A 94 17.20 7.92 -5.28
N ALA A 95 18.20 8.02 -4.42
CA ALA A 95 18.30 8.98 -3.33
C ALA A 95 19.80 9.20 -3.04
N ALA A 96 20.19 10.41 -2.60
CA ALA A 96 21.47 10.58 -1.92
C ALA A 96 21.57 9.54 -0.79
N SER A 97 22.77 9.08 -0.45
CA SER A 97 23.13 7.99 0.50
C SER A 97 22.60 8.17 1.95
N ALA A 98 21.34 8.53 2.10
CA ALA A 98 20.66 8.77 3.34
C ALA A 98 20.16 7.44 3.88
N ASP A 99 20.46 7.19 5.15
CA ASP A 99 19.93 6.06 5.90
C ASP A 99 18.47 6.37 6.26
N TYR A 100 17.56 5.57 5.70
CA TYR A 100 16.14 5.65 6.00
C TYR A 100 15.77 4.49 6.91
N ARG A 101 15.16 4.83 8.05
CA ARG A 101 14.83 3.86 9.09
C ARG A 101 13.39 4.05 9.56
N ILE A 102 12.69 2.96 9.85
CA ILE A 102 11.35 2.99 10.44
C ILE A 102 11.47 2.51 11.88
N SER A 103 11.24 3.41 12.82
CA SER A 103 11.12 3.07 14.23
C SER A 103 9.65 2.88 14.62
N HIS A 104 9.38 2.27 15.77
CA HIS A 104 8.01 2.12 16.26
C HIS A 104 7.93 2.25 17.79
N VAL A 105 6.76 2.69 18.28
CA VAL A 105 6.44 2.78 19.71
C VAL A 105 4.99 2.36 19.95
N PHE A 106 4.71 1.70 21.08
CA PHE A 106 3.34 1.41 21.49
C PHE A 106 2.70 2.63 22.15
N LEU A 107 1.49 2.99 21.73
CA LEU A 107 0.77 4.15 22.25
C LEU A 107 0.00 3.85 23.54
N ASN A 108 -0.36 2.60 23.79
CA ASN A 108 -1.11 2.19 24.97
C ASN A 108 -0.42 1.05 25.73
N ARG A 109 -0.20 1.26 27.03
CA ARG A 109 0.47 0.35 27.96
C ARG A 109 -0.33 -0.93 28.25
N GLU A 110 -1.65 -0.83 28.34
CA GLU A 110 -2.51 -1.92 28.82
C GLU A 110 -2.90 -2.92 27.73
N ARG A 111 -2.94 -2.45 26.47
CA ARG A 111 -3.42 -3.27 25.35
C ARG A 111 -2.34 -3.68 24.37
N ARG A 112 -1.17 -3.02 24.36
CA ARG A 112 -0.04 -3.27 23.42
C ARG A 112 -0.50 -3.46 21.97
N LYS A 113 -1.53 -2.71 21.57
CA LYS A 113 -2.17 -2.86 20.27
C LYS A 113 -1.90 -1.66 19.40
N ASP A 114 -2.11 -0.46 19.93
CA ASP A 114 -1.90 0.77 19.19
C ASP A 114 -0.40 1.01 19.01
N VAL A 115 0.03 1.19 17.75
CA VAL A 115 1.43 1.37 17.38
C VAL A 115 1.58 2.63 16.55
N ARG A 116 2.57 3.47 16.90
CA ARG A 116 3.05 4.56 16.06
C ARG A 116 4.36 4.14 15.42
N PHE A 117 4.40 4.22 14.10
CA PHE A 117 5.60 4.07 13.28
C PHE A 117 6.12 5.44 12.87
N THR A 118 7.44 5.62 12.86
CA THR A 118 8.09 6.86 12.42
C THR A 118 9.14 6.53 11.38
N LEU A 119 8.99 7.08 10.18
CA LEU A 119 10.04 7.10 9.17
C LEU A 119 11.02 8.21 9.51
N HIS A 120 12.30 7.88 9.60
CA HIS A 120 13.39 8.85 9.77
C HIS A 120 14.28 8.86 8.54
N GLN A 121 14.92 10.02 8.33
CA GLN A 121 16.07 10.17 7.46
C GLN A 121 17.23 10.66 8.33
N GLY A 122 18.21 9.79 8.54
CA GLY A 122 19.20 9.98 9.60
C GLY A 122 18.51 10.14 10.97
N GLY A 123 18.74 11.29 11.62
CA GLY A 123 18.18 11.61 12.93
C GLY A 123 16.82 12.32 12.92
N ALA A 124 16.31 12.72 11.77
CA ALA A 124 15.09 13.55 11.68
C ALA A 124 13.87 12.74 11.23
N PRO A 125 12.68 12.94 11.86
CA PRO A 125 11.45 12.31 11.41
C PRO A 125 10.96 12.93 10.10
N LEU A 126 10.68 12.08 9.11
CA LEU A 126 10.10 12.48 7.82
C LEU A 126 8.61 12.22 7.73
N ALA A 127 8.13 11.12 8.33
CA ALA A 127 6.72 10.77 8.33
C ALA A 127 6.35 9.98 9.58
N ILE A 128 5.11 10.11 10.01
CA ILE A 128 4.56 9.42 11.17
C ILE A 128 3.27 8.74 10.74
N GLY A 129 3.18 7.44 11.01
CA GLY A 129 1.99 6.64 10.78
C GLY A 129 1.52 5.96 12.05
N GLU A 130 0.23 5.75 12.18
CA GLU A 130 -0.39 5.12 13.34
C GLU A 130 -1.29 3.97 12.92
N VAL A 131 -1.29 2.92 13.73
CA VAL A 131 -2.18 1.77 13.62
C VAL A 131 -2.94 1.68 14.94
N LEU A 132 -4.21 2.09 14.91
CA LEU A 132 -5.07 2.24 16.08
C LEU A 132 -6.10 1.12 16.12
N PHE A 133 -6.11 0.36 17.20
CA PHE A 133 -7.00 -0.78 17.36
C PHE A 133 -8.26 -0.38 18.13
N PRO A 134 -9.43 -0.58 17.53
CA PRO A 134 -10.68 -0.32 18.21
C PRO A 134 -10.84 -1.23 19.44
N PRO A 135 -11.56 -0.76 20.47
CA PRO A 135 -11.74 -1.53 21.69
C PRO A 135 -12.56 -2.82 21.48
N GLN A 136 -13.34 -2.88 20.40
CA GLN A 136 -14.19 -4.01 20.04
C GLN A 136 -13.38 -5.02 19.21
N ARG A 137 -13.32 -6.28 19.65
CA ARG A 137 -12.47 -7.35 19.06
C ARG A 137 -12.69 -7.63 17.57
N LEU A 138 -13.82 -7.23 16.99
CA LEU A 138 -14.20 -7.53 15.60
C LEU A 138 -13.99 -6.36 14.63
N GLN A 139 -13.68 -5.17 15.14
CA GLN A 139 -13.40 -4.04 14.27
C GLN A 139 -11.94 -4.06 13.81
N ARG A 140 -11.71 -3.67 12.56
CA ARG A 140 -10.37 -3.59 11.97
C ARG A 140 -9.58 -2.41 12.53
N PRO A 141 -8.25 -2.48 12.56
CA PRO A 141 -7.44 -1.32 12.93
C PRO A 141 -7.68 -0.18 11.94
N ARG A 142 -7.66 1.05 12.47
CA ARG A 142 -7.59 2.28 11.69
C ARG A 142 -6.12 2.59 11.44
N ILE A 143 -5.76 2.84 10.19
CA ILE A 143 -4.38 3.16 9.81
C ILE A 143 -4.33 4.57 9.27
N GLU A 144 -3.39 5.36 9.76
CA GLU A 144 -3.27 6.78 9.46
C GLU A 144 -1.81 7.15 9.17
N VAL A 145 -1.62 8.15 8.32
CA VAL A 145 -0.38 8.93 8.20
C VAL A 145 -0.66 10.29 8.81
N VAL A 146 -0.24 10.48 10.06
CA VAL A 146 -0.47 11.70 10.84
C VAL A 146 0.33 12.87 10.27
N SER A 147 1.56 12.60 9.83
CA SER A 147 2.45 13.60 9.23
C SER A 147 3.24 12.99 8.08
N PRO A 148 3.46 13.70 6.96
CA PRO A 148 3.05 15.08 6.69
C PRO A 148 1.65 15.22 6.07
N LEU A 149 0.93 14.11 5.85
CA LEU A 149 -0.22 14.10 4.95
C LEU A 149 -1.58 14.25 5.64
N ASN A 150 -1.70 13.85 6.91
CA ASN A 150 -2.98 13.65 7.59
C ASN A 150 -3.96 12.81 6.76
N ALA A 151 -3.53 11.61 6.38
CA ALA A 151 -4.28 10.71 5.51
C ALA A 151 -4.71 9.44 6.27
N THR A 152 -5.88 8.89 5.96
CA THR A 152 -6.38 7.63 6.52
C THR A 152 -6.42 6.56 5.43
N LEU A 153 -6.09 5.32 5.78
CA LEU A 153 -6.21 4.17 4.89
C LEU A 153 -7.63 3.63 4.93
N VAL A 154 -8.26 3.52 3.76
CA VAL A 154 -9.57 2.90 3.57
C VAL A 154 -9.40 1.66 2.71
N ARG A 155 -9.96 0.53 3.16
CA ARG A 155 -9.88 -0.73 2.45
C ARG A 155 -11.17 -0.99 1.68
N HIS A 156 -11.07 -1.09 0.35
CA HIS A 156 -12.16 -1.48 -0.53
C HIS A 156 -11.96 -2.93 -0.98
N ARG A 157 -13.06 -3.70 -0.98
CA ARG A 157 -13.11 -5.03 -1.57
C ARG A 157 -13.89 -4.95 -2.88
N THR A 158 -13.23 -5.25 -3.98
CA THR A 158 -13.85 -5.41 -5.29
C THR A 158 -13.72 -6.88 -5.69
N MET A 159 -14.65 -7.46 -6.46
CA MET A 159 -14.66 -8.90 -6.79
C MET A 159 -13.26 -9.42 -7.18
N GLY A 160 -12.63 -10.21 -6.30
CA GLY A 160 -11.32 -10.83 -6.51
C GLY A 160 -10.08 -9.94 -6.31
N ARG A 161 -10.23 -8.67 -5.92
CA ARG A 161 -9.11 -7.73 -5.70
C ARG A 161 -9.22 -7.00 -4.37
N LEU A 162 -8.06 -6.76 -3.76
CA LEU A 162 -7.97 -5.91 -2.58
C LEU A 162 -7.41 -4.56 -2.97
N SER A 163 -8.16 -3.51 -2.71
CA SER A 163 -7.71 -2.14 -2.95
C SER A 163 -7.68 -1.37 -1.64
N TYR A 164 -6.63 -0.61 -1.46
CA TYR A 164 -6.43 0.27 -0.32
C TYR A 164 -6.29 1.69 -0.86
N CYS A 165 -7.14 2.60 -0.38
CA CYS A 165 -7.14 4.00 -0.76
C CYS A 165 -6.58 4.82 0.40
N TRP A 166 -5.60 5.66 0.12
CA TRP A 166 -5.22 6.71 1.06
C TRP A 166 -6.14 7.90 0.83
N GLU A 167 -6.87 8.32 1.85
CA GLU A 167 -7.84 9.41 1.79
C GLU A 167 -7.45 10.57 2.70
N ARG A 168 -7.69 11.80 2.23
CA ARG A 168 -7.57 13.04 3.00
C ARG A 168 -8.75 13.93 2.67
N ASP A 169 -9.44 14.42 3.70
CA ASP A 169 -10.61 15.29 3.56
C ASP A 169 -11.69 14.73 2.61
N GLY A 170 -11.91 13.41 2.67
CA GLY A 170 -12.86 12.70 1.80
C GLY A 170 -12.43 12.55 0.35
N ARG A 171 -11.17 12.85 0.01
CA ARG A 171 -10.60 12.69 -1.34
C ARG A 171 -9.51 11.62 -1.33
N THR A 172 -9.53 10.76 -2.34
CA THR A 172 -8.46 9.77 -2.58
C THR A 172 -7.19 10.47 -3.03
N LEU A 173 -6.10 10.28 -2.30
CA LEU A 173 -4.75 10.70 -2.67
C LEU A 173 -4.13 9.73 -3.68
N GLY A 174 -4.31 8.44 -3.46
CA GLY A 174 -3.81 7.38 -4.32
C GLY A 174 -4.18 6.00 -3.78
N THR A 175 -3.79 4.97 -4.52
CA THR A 175 -4.24 3.60 -4.30
C THR A 175 -3.09 2.61 -4.19
N ILE A 176 -3.31 1.53 -3.44
CA ILE A 176 -2.45 0.36 -3.36
C ILE A 176 -3.33 -0.85 -3.62
N GLU A 177 -2.99 -1.65 -4.62
CA GLU A 177 -3.81 -2.77 -5.08
C GLU A 177 -3.06 -4.09 -4.99
N GLU A 178 -3.71 -5.10 -4.42
CA GLU A 178 -3.28 -6.49 -4.49
C GLU A 178 -4.06 -7.16 -5.64
N PRO A 179 -3.41 -7.45 -6.78
CA PRO A 179 -4.09 -7.90 -8.00
C PRO A 179 -4.62 -9.33 -7.89
N LYS A 180 -4.12 -10.13 -6.93
CA LYS A 180 -4.51 -11.53 -6.74
C LYS A 180 -4.72 -11.84 -5.26
N TRP A 181 -5.91 -12.31 -4.92
CA TRP A 181 -6.29 -12.66 -3.54
C TRP A 181 -5.62 -13.94 -3.00
N LEU A 182 -5.03 -14.78 -3.88
CA LEU A 182 -4.61 -16.14 -3.53
C LEU A 182 -3.28 -16.52 -4.21
N THR A 183 -2.20 -15.81 -3.87
CA THR A 183 -0.84 -16.20 -4.27
C THR A 183 0.05 -16.33 -3.04
N MET A 184 0.93 -17.34 -3.01
CA MET A 184 1.93 -17.49 -1.94
C MET A 184 2.96 -16.33 -1.92
N LYS A 185 3.09 -15.59 -3.02
CA LYS A 185 3.93 -14.40 -3.13
C LYS A 185 3.03 -13.19 -3.34
N ARG A 186 3.09 -12.24 -2.41
CA ARG A 186 2.35 -10.98 -2.53
C ARG A 186 3.05 -10.03 -3.51
N GLU A 187 2.24 -9.42 -4.35
CA GLU A 187 2.63 -8.32 -5.20
C GLU A 187 1.59 -7.22 -5.02
N LEU A 188 2.04 -5.99 -4.80
CA LEU A 188 1.18 -4.81 -4.70
C LEU A 188 1.54 -3.85 -5.81
N SER A 189 0.54 -3.29 -6.47
CA SER A 189 0.71 -2.11 -7.32
C SER A 189 0.43 -0.87 -6.50
N VAL A 190 1.35 0.08 -6.50
CA VAL A 190 1.25 1.32 -5.74
C VAL A 190 1.16 2.48 -6.73
N ASN A 191 0.08 3.23 -6.63
CA ASN A 191 -0.15 4.43 -7.41
C ASN A 191 -0.39 5.60 -6.44
N LEU A 192 0.69 6.30 -6.11
CA LEU A 192 0.67 7.49 -5.26
C LEU A 192 1.14 8.71 -6.07
N PRO A 193 0.65 9.91 -5.72
CA PRO A 193 1.01 11.12 -6.43
C PRO A 193 2.50 11.42 -6.27
N SER A 194 3.13 11.83 -7.36
CA SER A 194 4.57 12.15 -7.43
C SER A 194 4.98 13.32 -6.52
N THR A 195 4.02 14.10 -6.02
CA THR A 195 4.21 15.15 -5.02
C THR A 195 4.57 14.60 -3.63
N ILE A 196 4.26 13.33 -3.34
CA ILE A 196 4.69 12.67 -2.11
C ILE A 196 6.12 12.16 -2.32
N PRO A 197 7.09 12.48 -1.44
CA PRO A 197 8.45 11.97 -1.58
C PRO A 197 8.49 10.44 -1.58
N LEU A 198 9.34 9.85 -2.42
CA LEU A 198 9.45 8.40 -2.59
C LEU A 198 9.67 7.63 -1.26
N PRO A 199 10.51 8.06 -0.31
CA PRO A 199 10.63 7.38 0.99
C PRO A 199 9.31 7.35 1.77
N VAL A 200 8.49 8.39 1.66
CA VAL A 200 7.17 8.46 2.29
C VAL A 200 6.19 7.52 1.58
N GLN A 201 6.24 7.42 0.25
CA GLN A 201 5.44 6.44 -0.51
C GLN A 201 5.77 4.99 -0.12
N ILE A 202 7.06 4.68 0.06
CA ILE A 202 7.55 3.38 0.55
C ILE A 202 7.02 3.12 1.97
N PHE A 203 7.10 4.11 2.86
CA PHE A 203 6.58 4.01 4.23
C PHE A 203 5.07 3.78 4.26
N MET A 204 4.30 4.49 3.44
CA MET A 204 2.85 4.27 3.30
C MET A 204 2.55 2.84 2.82
N SER A 205 3.34 2.33 1.89
CA SER A 205 3.21 0.95 1.41
C SER A 205 3.53 -0.06 2.51
N PHE A 206 4.56 0.20 3.33
CA PHE A 206 4.88 -0.60 4.51
C PHE A 206 3.70 -0.68 5.49
N LEU A 207 2.98 0.40 5.75
CA LEU A 207 1.83 0.38 6.65
C LEU A 207 0.71 -0.55 6.16
N VAL A 208 0.47 -0.58 4.84
CA VAL A 208 -0.49 -1.52 4.21
C VAL A 208 -0.01 -2.96 4.33
N ILE A 209 1.28 -3.21 4.09
CA ILE A 209 1.88 -4.53 4.23
C ILE A 209 1.75 -5.01 5.67
N ASN A 210 2.12 -4.18 6.65
CA ASN A 210 2.04 -4.50 8.07
C ASN A 210 0.60 -4.80 8.54
N ASP A 211 -0.41 -4.12 8.00
CA ASP A 211 -1.83 -4.48 8.23
C ASP A 211 -2.14 -5.91 7.76
N ALA A 212 -1.63 -6.26 6.58
CA ALA A 212 -2.00 -7.49 5.90
C ALA A 212 -1.37 -8.77 6.49
N PHE A 213 -0.43 -8.66 7.44
CA PHE A 213 0.21 -9.79 8.15
C PHE A 213 -0.29 -9.98 9.59
N ARG A 214 -1.32 -9.23 10.02
CA ARG A 214 -1.95 -9.33 11.35
C ARG A 214 -3.39 -9.82 11.26
#